data_AF-A0A382UZ35-F1
#
_entry.id   AF-A0A382UZ35-F1
#
_cell.length_a   1.000
_cell.length_b   1.000
_cell.length_c   1.000
_cell.angle_alpha   90.00
_cell.angle_beta   90.00
_cell.angle_gamma   90.00
#
_symmetry.space_group_name_H-M   'P 1'
#
loop_
_entity.id
_entity.type
_entity.pdbx_description
1 polymer ?
#
loop_
_entity_poly.entity_id
_entity_poly.type
_entity_poly.pdbx_seq_one_letter_code
_entity_poly.pdbx_strand_id
1 'polypeptide(L)'
;HPSSKVYDPTPVDRILDHFQLVVLDPGSCYRALGILHTSFSAVPLQIRDYISNPRWNGYQGIQTALNLEGELIDIEIISLEMKEANRSGILAQWNERTEDLEHYYRTYLEQLDQIADAEELRMADILNYAQTDQIQVFSPKGDIYALPKGATVLDFAYYIHSDLGNHCLGAMINPSLETRKGTNIRVPRERKLFHGECVKILTDQGIRPAREWMKQTVTAKSQVQIRRAMNQQTSSRARWLGREILVHELEEFGEHLEEWISKAEVIAALEKENLSEKDFLQEIGLRKR
;
A
#
# COMPACT_ATOMS: atom_id res chain seq x y z
N HIS A 1 29.77 20.00 38.26
CA HIS A 1 30.57 18.89 38.81
C HIS A 1 29.73 17.62 38.76
N PRO A 2 30.25 16.47 38.35
CA PRO A 2 31.29 16.18 37.37
C PRO A 2 30.67 15.59 36.08
N SER A 3 31.34 15.85 34.96
CA SER A 3 31.27 15.03 33.75
C SER A 3 31.49 13.56 34.11
N SER A 4 30.45 12.73 34.04
CA SER A 4 30.60 11.29 34.03
C SER A 4 31.16 10.88 32.67
N LYS A 5 32.49 10.93 32.54
CA LYS A 5 33.20 10.20 31.49
C LYS A 5 33.03 8.71 31.82
N VAL A 6 32.27 8.00 31.00
CA VAL A 6 32.26 6.54 31.02
C VAL A 6 33.59 6.10 30.43
N TYR A 7 34.48 5.55 31.25
CA TYR A 7 35.70 4.90 30.80
C TYR A 7 35.40 3.40 30.68
N ASP A 8 35.19 2.93 29.46
CA ASP A 8 35.14 1.50 29.15
C ASP A 8 36.58 1.04 28.82
N PRO A 9 37.18 0.13 29.60
CA PRO A 9 38.57 -0.30 29.40
C PRO A 9 38.71 -1.44 28.38
N THR A 10 37.65 -1.80 27.65
CA THR A 10 37.75 -2.82 26.60
C THR A 10 38.37 -2.24 25.31
N PRO A 11 39.20 -3.01 24.57
CA PRO A 11 39.72 -2.56 23.29
C PRO A 11 38.53 -2.24 22.39
N VAL A 12 38.50 -1.02 21.84
CA VAL A 12 37.40 -0.46 21.06
C VAL A 12 37.30 -1.18 19.72
N ASP A 13 36.76 -2.40 19.73
CA ASP A 13 36.44 -3.20 18.55
C ASP A 13 34.96 -3.12 18.16
N ARG A 14 34.18 -2.25 18.81
CA ARG A 14 32.80 -1.93 18.42
C ARG A 14 32.59 -0.43 18.38
N ILE A 15 32.67 0.13 17.17
CA ILE A 15 32.04 1.41 16.87
C ILE A 15 30.53 1.19 17.07
N LEU A 16 29.96 1.85 18.08
CA LEU A 16 28.51 1.86 18.28
C LEU A 16 27.93 2.80 17.23
N ASP A 17 27.42 2.26 16.13
CA ASP A 17 26.82 3.03 15.02
C ASP A 17 25.52 3.78 15.40
N HIS A 18 25.07 3.72 16.66
CA HIS A 18 23.81 4.31 17.12
C HIS A 18 23.84 4.68 18.61
N PHE A 19 23.54 5.94 18.94
CA PHE A 19 23.47 6.41 20.33
C PHE A 19 22.02 6.46 20.82
N GLN A 20 21.74 5.88 21.99
CA GLN A 20 20.42 5.92 22.60
C GLN A 20 20.45 6.69 23.92
N LEU A 21 19.60 7.73 24.01
CA LEU A 21 19.38 8.55 25.18
C LEU A 21 18.04 8.17 25.81
N VAL A 22 18.10 7.59 27.01
CA VAL A 22 16.91 7.16 27.74
C VAL A 22 16.51 8.24 28.75
N VAL A 23 15.25 8.67 28.69
CA VAL A 23 14.68 9.67 29.59
C VAL A 23 13.55 9.08 30.44
N LEU A 24 13.05 9.86 31.40
CA LEU A 24 12.02 9.40 32.33
C LEU A 24 10.65 9.23 31.65
N ASP A 25 10.21 10.23 30.87
CA ASP A 25 8.85 10.32 30.33
C ASP A 25 8.84 10.88 28.89
N PRO A 26 7.75 10.72 28.13
CA PRO A 26 7.64 11.21 26.75
C PRO A 26 7.88 12.71 26.58
N GLY A 27 7.45 13.55 27.53
CA GLY A 27 7.68 15.00 27.49
C GLY A 27 9.16 15.34 27.65
N SER A 28 9.89 14.55 28.43
CA SER A 28 11.35 14.67 28.53
C SER A 28 12.09 14.34 27.24
N CYS A 29 11.50 13.57 26.32
CA CYS A 29 12.11 13.31 25.01
C CYS A 29 12.22 14.60 24.19
N TYR A 30 11.18 15.42 24.16
CA TYR A 30 11.18 16.71 23.47
C TYR A 30 12.13 17.72 24.13
N ARG A 31 12.23 17.72 25.46
CA ARG A 31 13.20 18.55 26.17
C ARG A 31 14.64 18.15 25.82
N ALA A 32 14.95 16.86 25.81
CA ALA A 32 16.25 16.35 25.42
C ALA A 32 16.58 16.70 23.96
N LEU A 33 15.60 16.57 23.05
CA LEU A 33 15.74 17.00 21.66
C LEU A 33 16.13 18.48 21.55
N GLY A 34 15.42 19.36 22.27
CA GLY A 34 15.73 20.79 22.30
C GLY A 34 17.13 21.10 22.85
N ILE A 35 17.56 20.41 23.91
CA ILE A 35 18.91 20.57 24.46
C ILE A 35 19.97 20.13 23.43
N LEU A 36 19.77 18.98 22.77
CA LEU A 36 20.70 18.48 21.77
C LEU A 36 20.82 19.44 20.57
N HIS A 37 19.70 19.97 20.07
CA HIS A 37 19.69 20.86 18.90
C HIS A 37 20.16 22.28 19.20
N THR A 38 20.18 22.68 20.48
CA THR A 38 20.77 23.95 20.91
C THR A 38 22.27 23.81 21.22
N SER A 39 22.71 22.61 21.60
CA SER A 39 24.11 22.33 21.97
C SER A 39 24.97 21.87 20.80
N PHE A 40 24.36 21.23 19.79
CA PHE A 40 25.05 20.66 18.64
C PHE A 40 24.35 21.03 17.34
N SER A 41 25.09 20.96 16.24
CA SER A 41 24.55 21.26 14.91
C SER A 41 23.62 20.13 14.46
N ALA A 42 22.31 20.34 14.62
CA ALA A 42 21.31 19.39 14.14
C ALA A 42 21.34 19.30 12.61
N VAL A 43 21.20 18.08 12.08
CA VAL A 43 21.05 17.88 10.64
C VAL A 43 19.61 18.23 10.28
N PRO A 44 19.37 19.22 9.40
CA PRO A 44 18.02 19.60 9.01
C PRO A 44 17.25 18.40 8.46
N LEU A 45 15.96 18.33 8.78
CA LEU A 45 15.01 17.31 8.29
C LEU A 45 15.26 15.87 8.75
N GLN A 46 16.28 15.61 9.56
CA GLN A 46 16.53 14.28 10.10
C GLN A 46 15.92 14.05 11.48
N ILE A 47 14.79 14.73 11.79
CA ILE A 47 14.03 14.50 13.01
C ILE A 47 12.85 13.59 12.67
N ARG A 48 12.79 12.41 13.29
CA ARG A 48 11.68 11.47 13.14
C ARG A 48 11.01 11.31 14.50
N ASP A 49 9.83 11.91 14.65
CA ASP A 49 9.03 11.83 15.86
C ASP A 49 8.06 10.64 15.79
N TYR A 50 8.50 9.49 16.28
CA TYR A 50 7.67 8.31 16.45
C TYR A 50 6.90 8.28 17.78
N ILE A 51 7.02 9.31 18.62
CA ILE A 51 6.16 9.45 19.80
C ILE A 51 4.78 9.91 19.33
N SER A 52 4.74 10.98 18.52
CA SER A 52 3.49 11.48 17.92
C SER A 52 2.94 10.57 16.83
N ASN A 53 3.84 9.94 16.05
CA ASN A 53 3.47 9.05 14.95
C ASN A 53 4.19 7.70 15.08
N PRO A 54 3.71 6.80 15.98
CA PRO A 54 4.33 5.50 16.18
C PRO A 54 4.49 4.72 14.89
N ARG A 55 5.53 3.90 14.81
CA ARG A 55 5.64 2.93 13.71
C ARG A 55 4.54 1.88 13.84
N TRP A 56 4.20 1.24 12.73
CA TRP A 56 3.22 0.15 12.70
C TRP A 56 3.56 -0.98 13.68
N ASN A 57 4.85 -1.18 14.00
CA ASN A 57 5.30 -2.18 14.95
C ASN A 57 5.16 -1.76 16.43
N GLY A 58 4.44 -0.67 16.69
CA GLY A 58 4.28 -0.07 18.02
C GLY A 58 5.50 0.71 18.49
N TYR A 59 6.58 0.78 17.70
CA TYR A 59 7.79 1.47 18.13
C TYR A 59 7.53 2.96 18.33
N GLN A 60 7.97 3.46 19.49
CA GLN A 60 7.91 4.86 19.88
C GLN A 60 9.28 5.41 20.26
N GLY A 61 9.55 6.66 19.89
CA GLY A 61 10.79 7.35 20.20
C GLY A 61 11.05 8.50 19.22
N ILE A 62 11.98 9.38 19.56
CA ILE A 62 12.44 10.42 18.64
C ILE A 62 13.78 9.99 18.09
N GLN A 63 13.97 10.05 16.78
CA GLN A 63 15.29 9.88 16.17
C GLN A 63 15.76 11.20 15.58
N THR A 64 17.01 11.55 15.79
CA THR A 64 17.62 12.76 15.25
C THR A 64 19.08 12.54 14.90
N ALA A 65 19.57 13.15 13.82
CA ALA A 65 20.99 13.16 13.51
C ALA A 65 21.63 14.50 13.88
N LEU A 66 22.82 14.43 14.46
CA LEU A 66 23.65 15.58 14.82
C LEU A 66 24.96 15.53 14.05
N ASN A 67 25.50 16.69 13.71
CA ASN A 67 26.87 16.83 13.25
C ASN A 67 27.76 17.17 14.44
N LEU A 68 28.68 16.24 14.76
CA LEU A 68 29.68 16.36 15.81
C LEU A 68 31.05 16.35 15.14
N GLU A 69 31.72 17.50 15.12
CA GLU A 69 33.09 17.66 14.58
C GLU A 69 33.28 17.17 13.13
N GLY A 70 32.23 17.22 12.32
CA GLY A 70 32.25 16.77 10.92
C GLY A 70 31.73 15.35 10.71
N GLU A 71 31.46 14.61 11.79
CA GLU A 71 30.84 13.28 11.74
C GLU A 71 29.34 13.36 11.99
N LEU A 72 28.57 12.57 11.24
CA LEU A 72 27.14 12.43 11.41
C LEU A 72 26.86 11.34 12.43
N ILE A 73 26.16 11.70 13.50
CA ILE A 73 25.82 10.80 14.59
C ILE A 73 24.31 10.74 14.74
N ASP A 74 23.77 9.54 14.57
CA ASP A 74 22.36 9.24 14.82
C ASP A 74 22.11 9.02 16.32
N ILE A 75 21.13 9.74 16.84
CA ILE A 75 20.68 9.69 18.24
C ILE A 75 19.20 9.31 18.28
N GLU A 76 18.88 8.31 19.09
CA GLU A 76 17.53 7.97 19.51
C GLU A 76 17.27 8.49 20.92
N ILE A 77 16.14 9.15 21.12
CA ILE A 77 15.66 9.64 22.39
C ILE A 77 14.37 8.88 22.73
N ILE A 78 14.35 8.20 23.86
CA ILE A 78 13.27 7.28 24.22
C ILE A 78 12.99 7.33 25.73
N SER A 79 11.73 7.25 26.15
CA SER A 79 11.41 7.13 27.59
C SER A 79 11.68 5.71 28.10
N LEU A 80 11.78 5.53 29.42
CA LEU A 80 11.89 4.20 30.03
C LEU A 80 10.72 3.29 29.64
N GLU A 81 9.49 3.81 29.73
CA GLU A 81 8.27 3.11 29.33
C GLU A 81 8.29 2.71 27.85
N MET A 82 8.64 3.64 26.95
CA MET A 82 8.76 3.34 25.52
C MET A 82 9.87 2.33 25.24
N LYS A 83 10.97 2.37 25.99
CA LYS A 83 12.07 1.41 25.83
C LYS A 83 11.65 0.00 26.22
N GLU A 84 10.86 -0.14 27.27
CA GLU A 84 10.28 -1.42 27.69
C GLU A 84 9.24 -1.92 26.69
N ALA A 85 8.34 -1.04 26.23
CA ALA A 85 7.37 -1.35 25.18
C ALA A 85 8.06 -1.78 23.87
N ASN A 86 9.09 -1.05 23.44
CA ASN A 86 9.84 -1.35 22.22
C ASN A 86 10.65 -2.66 22.31
N ARG A 87 11.13 -3.04 23.50
CA ARG A 87 11.85 -4.32 23.73
C ARG A 87 10.92 -5.51 23.67
N SER A 88 9.75 -5.35 24.27
CA SER A 88 8.67 -6.32 24.26
C SER A 88 8.08 -6.52 22.86
N GLY A 89 8.20 -5.48 22.03
CA GLY A 89 7.70 -5.46 20.67
C GLY A 89 6.18 -5.67 20.62
N ILE A 90 5.70 -5.81 19.39
CA ILE A 90 4.32 -6.16 19.07
C ILE A 90 3.83 -7.43 19.82
N LEU A 91 4.72 -8.38 20.14
CA LEU A 91 4.35 -9.71 20.63
C LEU A 91 3.93 -9.74 22.11
N ALA A 92 4.47 -8.89 22.98
CA ALA A 92 4.07 -8.93 24.40
C ALA A 92 2.75 -8.21 24.67
N GLN A 93 2.40 -7.22 23.85
CA GLN A 93 1.14 -6.46 23.99
C GLN A 93 -0.01 -7.09 23.20
N TRP A 94 0.29 -7.96 22.22
CA TRP A 94 -0.71 -8.71 21.44
C TRP A 94 -1.32 -9.92 22.15
N ASN A 95 -0.73 -10.40 23.25
CA ASN A 95 -1.36 -11.43 24.09
C ASN A 95 -2.59 -10.91 24.86
N GLU A 96 -2.79 -9.59 24.94
CA GLU A 96 -3.94 -8.99 25.65
C GLU A 96 -5.01 -8.38 24.73
N ARG A 97 -4.79 -8.34 23.41
CA ARG A 97 -5.73 -7.77 22.42
C ARG A 97 -5.81 -8.59 21.13
N THR A 98 -6.00 -9.90 21.26
CA THR A 98 -6.23 -10.80 20.12
C THR A 98 -7.44 -10.37 19.27
N GLU A 99 -8.43 -9.72 19.86
CA GLU A 99 -9.65 -9.29 19.16
C GLU A 99 -9.43 -8.11 18.19
N ASP A 100 -8.57 -7.14 18.50
CA ASP A 100 -8.33 -5.96 17.63
C ASP A 100 -7.51 -6.34 16.39
N LEU A 101 -6.57 -7.27 16.56
CA LEU A 101 -5.74 -7.77 15.48
C LEU A 101 -6.54 -8.73 14.60
N GLU A 102 -7.34 -9.63 15.19
CA GLU A 102 -8.33 -10.39 14.44
C GLU A 102 -9.33 -9.48 13.74
N HIS A 103 -9.78 -8.38 14.34
CA HIS A 103 -10.72 -7.46 13.70
C HIS A 103 -10.09 -6.66 12.57
N TYR A 104 -8.83 -6.23 12.68
CA TYR A 104 -8.10 -5.56 11.61
C TYR A 104 -7.73 -6.54 10.48
N TYR A 105 -7.24 -7.74 10.82
CA TYR A 105 -7.00 -8.81 9.85
C TYR A 105 -8.29 -9.28 9.20
N ARG A 106 -9.39 -9.38 9.95
CA ARG A 106 -10.71 -9.73 9.44
C ARG A 106 -11.31 -8.61 8.64
N THR A 107 -11.10 -7.34 8.97
CA THR A 107 -11.54 -6.22 8.12
C THR A 107 -10.71 -6.16 6.84
N TYR A 108 -9.39 -6.41 6.92
CA TYR A 108 -8.51 -6.52 5.76
C TYR A 108 -8.85 -7.75 4.92
N LEU A 109 -9.14 -8.89 5.55
CA LEU A 109 -9.58 -10.13 4.91
C LEU A 109 -11.02 -10.04 4.42
N GLU A 110 -11.90 -9.23 5.02
CA GLU A 110 -13.29 -8.98 4.59
C GLU A 110 -13.29 -8.01 3.39
N GLN A 111 -12.37 -7.04 3.39
CA GLN A 111 -12.01 -6.26 2.20
C GLN A 111 -11.37 -7.15 1.11
N LEU A 112 -10.76 -8.27 1.49
CA LEU A 112 -10.32 -9.35 0.59
C LEU A 112 -11.39 -10.46 0.38
N ASP A 113 -12.51 -10.50 1.10
CA ASP A 113 -13.61 -11.46 0.86
C ASP A 113 -14.60 -10.87 -0.14
N GLN A 114 -14.62 -9.53 -0.31
CA GLN A 114 -15.07 -8.95 -1.59
C GLN A 114 -14.17 -9.39 -2.77
N ILE A 115 -13.06 -10.07 -2.46
CA ILE A 115 -12.16 -10.77 -3.37
C ILE A 115 -12.35 -12.30 -3.26
N ALA A 116 -13.60 -12.77 -3.13
CA ALA A 116 -14.05 -14.17 -3.16
C ALA A 116 -13.77 -14.96 -4.46
N ASP A 117 -12.50 -14.99 -4.86
CA ASP A 117 -11.82 -16.07 -5.55
C ASP A 117 -10.39 -16.14 -4.96
N ALA A 118 -10.32 -16.18 -3.62
CA ALA A 118 -9.12 -16.01 -2.82
C ALA A 118 -8.23 -17.27 -2.74
N GLU A 119 -8.18 -18.09 -3.79
CA GLU A 119 -7.15 -19.12 -3.94
C GLU A 119 -5.79 -18.53 -4.38
N GLU A 120 -5.77 -17.32 -4.95
CA GLU A 120 -4.57 -16.74 -5.56
C GLU A 120 -3.62 -16.00 -4.60
N LEU A 121 -4.08 -15.57 -3.41
CA LEU A 121 -3.24 -14.86 -2.43
C LEU A 121 -2.66 -15.84 -1.43
N ARG A 122 -1.38 -16.19 -1.60
CA ARG A 122 -0.69 -17.07 -0.66
C ARG A 122 -0.43 -16.34 0.65
N MET A 123 -0.62 -17.03 1.77
CA MET A 123 -0.28 -16.51 3.11
C MET A 123 1.17 -15.99 3.19
N ALA A 124 2.08 -16.59 2.41
CA ALA A 124 3.47 -16.12 2.27
C ALA A 124 3.59 -14.70 1.73
N ASP A 125 2.74 -14.27 0.79
CA ASP A 125 2.79 -12.92 0.21
C ASP A 125 2.32 -11.87 1.23
N ILE A 126 1.38 -12.24 2.11
CA ILE A 126 0.89 -11.41 3.22
C ILE A 126 1.97 -11.31 4.31
N LEU A 127 2.63 -12.41 4.65
CA LEU A 127 3.73 -12.42 5.62
C LEU A 127 4.94 -11.61 5.13
N ASN A 128 5.27 -11.69 3.84
CA ASN A 128 6.32 -10.86 3.23
C ASN A 128 5.98 -9.37 3.27
N TYR A 129 4.70 -9.01 3.09
CA TYR A 129 4.24 -7.63 3.27
C TYR A 129 4.46 -7.12 4.70
N ALA A 130 4.19 -7.96 5.70
CA ALA A 130 4.39 -7.62 7.11
C ALA A 130 5.87 -7.51 7.52
N GLN A 131 6.79 -8.17 6.80
CA GLN A 131 8.23 -8.17 7.12
C GLN A 131 9.04 -7.06 6.43
N THR A 132 8.45 -6.32 5.49
CA THR A 132 9.18 -5.32 4.71
C THR A 132 9.17 -3.95 5.40
N ASP A 133 10.28 -3.20 5.31
CA ASP A 133 10.31 -1.76 5.64
C ASP A 133 9.09 -1.05 5.04
N GLN A 134 8.44 -0.17 5.79
CA GLN A 134 7.29 0.60 5.29
C GLN A 134 7.64 2.07 5.08
N ILE A 135 6.99 2.67 4.10
CA ILE A 135 6.99 4.11 3.84
C ILE A 135 5.62 4.68 4.22
N GLN A 136 5.61 5.93 4.66
CA GLN A 136 4.37 6.68 4.91
C GLN A 136 4.22 7.73 3.82
N VAL A 137 3.04 7.77 3.22
CA VAL A 137 2.67 8.73 2.17
C VAL A 137 1.37 9.41 2.56
N PHE A 138 1.16 10.62 2.04
CA PHE A 138 0.02 11.46 2.41
C PHE A 138 -0.94 11.62 1.24
N SER A 139 -2.25 11.60 1.51
CA SER A 139 -3.22 12.14 0.56
C SER A 139 -3.13 13.67 0.52
N PRO A 140 -3.68 14.32 -0.51
CA PRO A 140 -3.82 15.78 -0.53
C PRO A 140 -4.71 16.33 0.60
N LYS A 141 -5.50 15.46 1.25
CA LYS A 141 -6.35 15.81 2.40
C LYS A 141 -5.62 15.70 3.73
N GLY A 142 -4.40 15.15 3.75
CA GLY A 142 -3.60 14.95 4.96
C GLY A 142 -3.74 13.57 5.59
N ASP A 143 -4.48 12.65 4.98
CA ASP A 143 -4.60 11.28 5.47
C ASP A 143 -3.27 10.53 5.28
N ILE A 144 -2.86 9.76 6.28
CA ILE A 144 -1.59 9.03 6.29
C ILE A 144 -1.84 7.59 5.85
N TYR A 145 -1.06 7.12 4.89
CA TYR A 145 -1.10 5.76 4.39
C TYR A 145 0.26 5.08 4.52
N ALA A 146 0.26 3.85 5.06
CA ALA A 146 1.43 3.01 5.15
C ALA A 146 1.47 2.02 3.97
N LEU A 147 2.58 2.03 3.24
CA LEU A 147 2.83 1.16 2.09
C LEU A 147 4.20 0.46 2.26
N PRO A 148 4.42 -0.70 1.63
CA PRO A 148 5.73 -1.34 1.66
C PRO A 148 6.75 -0.50 0.89
N LYS A 149 8.00 -0.52 1.35
CA LYS A 149 9.10 0.21 0.71
C LYS A 149 9.24 -0.22 -0.74
N GLY A 150 9.30 0.78 -1.62
CA GLY A 150 9.35 0.56 -3.06
C GLY A 150 7.99 0.39 -3.73
N ALA A 151 6.88 0.47 -2.99
CA ALA A 151 5.53 0.60 -3.56
C ALA A 151 5.48 1.74 -4.58
N THR A 152 4.66 1.57 -5.61
CA THR A 152 4.53 2.54 -6.69
C THR A 152 3.30 3.44 -6.53
N VAL A 153 3.24 4.49 -7.35
CA VAL A 153 2.03 5.31 -7.51
C VAL A 153 0.81 4.44 -7.82
N LEU A 154 0.99 3.41 -8.66
CA LEU A 154 -0.08 2.48 -9.01
C LEU A 154 -0.53 1.65 -7.80
N ASP A 155 0.41 1.20 -6.97
CA ASP A 155 0.07 0.52 -5.71
C ASP A 155 -0.73 1.41 -4.77
N PHE A 156 -0.35 2.68 -4.64
CA PHE A 156 -1.11 3.64 -3.83
C PHE A 156 -2.51 3.90 -4.39
N ALA A 157 -2.66 3.98 -5.71
CA ALA A 157 -3.97 4.17 -6.33
C ALA A 157 -4.92 3.00 -6.02
N TYR A 158 -4.46 1.75 -6.20
CA TYR A 158 -5.20 0.54 -5.88
C TYR A 158 -5.40 0.34 -4.37
N TYR A 159 -4.49 0.85 -3.55
CA TYR A 159 -4.67 0.88 -2.10
C TYR A 159 -5.89 1.73 -1.71
N ILE A 160 -6.03 2.93 -2.30
CA ILE A 160 -7.15 3.83 -2.04
C ILE A 160 -8.46 3.25 -2.61
N HIS A 161 -8.49 2.92 -3.89
CA HIS A 161 -9.69 2.41 -4.54
C HIS A 161 -9.37 1.69 -5.87
N SER A 162 -10.09 0.62 -6.18
CA SER A 162 -9.92 -0.13 -7.44
C SER A 162 -10.14 0.75 -8.67
N ASP A 163 -11.20 1.56 -8.70
CA ASP A 163 -11.46 2.47 -9.83
C ASP A 163 -10.36 3.53 -10.02
N LEU A 164 -9.78 4.01 -8.92
CA LEU A 164 -8.67 4.96 -8.98
C LEU A 164 -7.42 4.31 -9.59
N GLY A 165 -7.14 3.06 -9.18
CA GLY A 165 -6.11 2.23 -9.80
C GLY A 165 -6.39 1.95 -11.27
N ASN A 166 -7.62 1.56 -11.62
CA ASN A 166 -8.02 1.21 -12.98
C ASN A 166 -7.86 2.36 -13.98
N HIS A 167 -8.05 3.59 -13.52
CA HIS A 167 -7.95 4.79 -14.36
C HIS A 167 -6.66 5.59 -14.10
N CYS A 168 -5.66 5.01 -13.45
CA CYS A 168 -4.44 5.71 -13.04
C CYS A 168 -3.56 6.11 -14.24
N LEU A 169 -3.53 7.41 -14.57
CA LEU A 169 -2.60 7.98 -15.52
C LEU A 169 -1.19 8.07 -14.93
N GLY A 170 -1.12 8.50 -13.68
CA GLY A 170 0.10 8.74 -12.92
C GLY A 170 -0.24 9.50 -11.63
N ALA A 171 0.71 10.26 -11.12
CA ALA A 171 0.46 11.11 -9.96
C ALA A 171 1.12 12.47 -10.10
N MET A 172 0.60 13.41 -9.32
CA MET A 172 1.26 14.65 -8.98
C MET A 172 1.78 14.51 -7.56
N ILE A 173 3.10 14.56 -7.39
CA ILE A 173 3.77 14.40 -6.11
C ILE A 173 4.30 15.74 -5.64
N ASN A 174 4.02 16.06 -4.40
CA ASN A 174 4.78 17.05 -3.65
C ASN A 174 5.83 16.28 -2.86
N PRO A 175 7.11 16.40 -3.24
CA PRO A 175 8.13 15.71 -2.50
C PRO A 175 8.17 16.21 -1.05
N SER A 176 8.54 15.31 -0.14
CA SER A 176 9.06 15.71 1.16
C SER A 176 10.17 16.76 0.97
N LEU A 177 10.35 17.68 1.93
CA LEU A 177 11.33 18.77 1.89
C LEU A 177 12.75 18.36 1.45
N GLU A 178 13.10 17.07 1.53
CA GLU A 178 14.37 16.50 1.06
C GLU A 178 14.58 16.55 -0.47
N THR A 179 13.52 16.54 -1.30
CA THR A 179 13.70 16.65 -2.76
C THR A 179 13.53 18.11 -3.17
N ARG A 180 14.65 18.84 -3.30
CA ARG A 180 14.74 20.25 -3.74
C ARG A 180 14.20 20.55 -5.17
N LYS A 181 13.29 19.74 -5.69
CA LYS A 181 12.62 19.93 -6.99
C LYS A 181 11.22 20.44 -6.72
N GLY A 182 10.76 21.40 -7.53
CA GLY A 182 9.55 22.18 -7.31
C GLY A 182 8.30 21.36 -6.95
N THR A 183 7.31 22.02 -6.36
CA THR A 183 6.02 21.42 -6.01
C THR A 183 5.27 20.93 -7.25
N ASN A 184 4.40 19.93 -7.09
CA ASN A 184 3.50 19.40 -8.11
C ASN A 184 4.19 18.71 -9.29
N ILE A 185 5.16 17.84 -9.00
CA ILE A 185 5.88 17.07 -10.01
C ILE A 185 4.96 15.97 -10.54
N ARG A 186 4.70 15.99 -11.86
CA ARG A 186 4.02 14.88 -12.53
C ARG A 186 4.99 13.72 -12.68
N VAL A 187 4.56 12.55 -12.23
CA VAL A 187 5.32 11.29 -12.32
C VAL A 187 4.46 10.18 -12.95
N PRO A 188 5.08 9.21 -13.62
CA PRO A 188 4.36 8.08 -14.19
C PRO A 188 3.89 7.10 -13.09
N ARG A 189 2.98 6.19 -13.43
CA ARG A 189 2.33 5.27 -12.48
C ARG A 189 3.28 4.22 -11.87
N GLU A 190 4.35 3.86 -12.59
CA GLU A 190 5.39 2.93 -12.14
C GLU A 190 6.44 3.58 -11.23
N ARG A 191 6.36 4.90 -11.01
CA ARG A 191 7.28 5.60 -10.11
C ARG A 191 7.08 5.08 -8.68
N LYS A 192 8.18 4.60 -8.08
CA LYS A 192 8.22 4.25 -6.64
C LYS A 192 7.92 5.47 -5.77
N LEU A 193 7.29 5.27 -4.63
CA LEU A 193 7.04 6.32 -3.65
C LEU A 193 8.12 6.31 -2.57
N PHE A 194 8.32 7.47 -1.96
CA PHE A 194 9.22 7.66 -0.82
C PHE A 194 8.47 8.17 0.41
N HIS A 195 9.10 7.99 1.57
CA HIS A 195 8.55 8.45 2.83
C HIS A 195 8.34 9.97 2.82
N GLY A 196 7.22 10.45 3.36
CA GLY A 196 6.94 11.89 3.43
C GLY A 196 6.31 12.49 2.18
N GLU A 197 6.16 11.75 1.09
CA GLU A 197 5.59 12.29 -0.14
C GLU A 197 4.07 12.45 -0.04
N CYS A 198 3.56 13.60 -0.49
CA CYS A 198 2.13 13.82 -0.68
C CYS A 198 1.76 13.50 -2.14
N VAL A 199 0.84 12.55 -2.32
CA VAL A 199 0.56 11.93 -3.62
C VAL A 199 -0.88 12.21 -4.03
N LYS A 200 -1.05 12.96 -5.12
CA LYS A 200 -2.35 13.15 -5.78
C LYS A 200 -2.41 12.29 -7.03
N ILE A 201 -3.25 11.24 -7.02
CA ILE A 201 -3.45 10.42 -8.22
C ILE A 201 -4.13 11.25 -9.31
N LEU A 202 -3.62 11.11 -10.53
CA LEU A 202 -4.20 11.65 -11.75
C LEU A 202 -4.90 10.52 -12.48
N THR A 203 -6.19 10.69 -12.78
CA THR A 203 -6.99 9.68 -13.48
C THR A 203 -7.45 10.13 -14.85
N ASP A 204 -7.67 9.16 -15.73
CA ASP A 204 -8.26 9.37 -17.05
C ASP A 204 -9.19 8.18 -17.42
N GLN A 205 -10.40 8.52 -17.86
CA GLN A 205 -11.43 7.57 -18.30
C GLN A 205 -11.06 6.81 -19.58
N GLY A 206 -10.05 7.24 -20.34
CA GLY A 206 -9.51 6.49 -21.47
C GLY A 206 -8.54 5.37 -21.06
N ILE A 207 -8.05 5.39 -19.82
CA ILE A 207 -7.03 4.45 -19.34
C ILE A 207 -7.69 3.20 -18.76
N ARG A 208 -7.14 2.04 -19.12
CA ARG A 208 -7.60 0.74 -18.66
C ARG A 208 -6.42 -0.11 -18.20
N PRO A 209 -6.60 -0.98 -17.19
CA PRO A 209 -5.61 -1.96 -16.78
C PRO A 209 -5.14 -2.83 -17.94
N ALA A 210 -3.84 -3.05 -17.98
CA ALA A 210 -3.18 -3.84 -19.01
C ALA A 210 -2.12 -4.75 -18.39
N ARG A 211 -1.68 -5.76 -19.14
CA ARG A 211 -0.83 -6.84 -18.63
C ARG A 211 0.50 -6.31 -18.08
N GLU A 212 1.04 -5.26 -18.68
CA GLU A 212 2.30 -4.65 -18.27
C GLU A 212 2.23 -3.99 -16.88
N TRP A 213 1.04 -3.61 -16.41
CA TRP A 213 0.85 -2.98 -15.09
C TRP A 213 1.19 -3.93 -13.94
N MET A 214 1.02 -5.24 -14.14
CA MET A 214 1.41 -6.24 -13.14
C MET A 214 2.91 -6.18 -12.81
N LYS A 215 3.76 -5.79 -13.77
CA LYS A 215 5.21 -5.61 -13.55
C LYS A 215 5.55 -4.26 -12.91
N GLN A 216 4.60 -3.32 -12.93
CA GLN A 216 4.75 -1.99 -12.35
C GLN A 216 4.33 -1.95 -10.88
N THR A 217 3.51 -2.90 -10.43
CA THR A 217 3.04 -3.00 -9.04
C THR A 217 3.89 -3.93 -8.19
N VAL A 218 4.11 -3.55 -6.94
CA VAL A 218 4.82 -4.37 -5.95
C VAL A 218 3.85 -5.19 -5.11
N THR A 219 2.67 -4.66 -4.80
CA THR A 219 1.75 -5.29 -3.85
C THR A 219 0.89 -6.37 -4.49
N ALA A 220 0.70 -7.49 -3.78
CA ALA A 220 -0.16 -8.58 -4.24
C ALA A 220 -1.62 -8.13 -4.42
N LYS A 221 -2.11 -7.23 -3.54
CA LYS A 221 -3.44 -6.61 -3.64
C LYS A 221 -3.65 -5.94 -5.00
N SER A 222 -2.72 -5.08 -5.42
CA SER A 222 -2.80 -4.41 -6.72
C SER A 222 -2.77 -5.42 -7.87
N GLN A 223 -1.91 -6.44 -7.82
CA GLN A 223 -1.83 -7.45 -8.87
C GLN A 223 -3.15 -8.20 -9.04
N VAL A 224 -3.81 -8.58 -7.95
CA VAL A 224 -5.11 -9.26 -7.98
C VAL A 224 -6.19 -8.34 -8.54
N GLN A 225 -6.23 -7.08 -8.10
CA GLN A 225 -7.20 -6.11 -8.62
C GLN A 225 -7.00 -5.82 -10.12
N ILE A 226 -5.75 -5.74 -10.60
CA ILE A 226 -5.42 -5.62 -12.02
C ILE A 226 -5.93 -6.83 -12.81
N ARG A 227 -5.63 -8.06 -12.35
CA ARG A 227 -6.09 -9.29 -13.03
C ARG A 227 -7.60 -9.32 -13.15
N ARG A 228 -8.32 -9.00 -12.07
CA ARG A 228 -9.77 -8.93 -12.05
C ARG A 228 -10.33 -7.93 -13.04
N ALA A 229 -9.78 -6.71 -13.06
CA ALA A 229 -10.20 -5.69 -13.99
C ALA A 229 -9.95 -6.11 -15.45
N MET A 230 -8.83 -6.77 -15.74
CA MET A 230 -8.54 -7.31 -17.07
C MET A 230 -9.49 -8.45 -17.48
N ASN A 231 -9.80 -9.36 -16.55
CA ASN A 231 -10.77 -10.43 -16.78
C ASN A 231 -12.15 -9.85 -17.06
N GLN A 232 -12.61 -8.88 -16.26
CA GLN A 232 -13.89 -8.22 -16.46
C GLN A 232 -13.97 -7.48 -17.80
N GLN A 233 -12.88 -6.84 -18.24
CA GLN A 233 -12.79 -6.22 -19.58
C GLN A 233 -12.90 -7.27 -20.68
N THR A 234 -12.17 -8.37 -20.55
CA THR A 234 -12.17 -9.47 -21.53
C THR A 234 -13.55 -10.10 -21.64
N SER A 235 -14.18 -10.42 -20.50
CA SER A 235 -15.55 -10.93 -20.41
C SER A 235 -16.56 -9.96 -21.03
N SER A 236 -16.46 -8.66 -20.73
CA SER A 236 -17.40 -7.66 -21.27
C SER A 236 -17.24 -7.50 -22.78
N ARG A 237 -16.00 -7.52 -23.29
CA ARG A 237 -15.71 -7.48 -24.72
C ARG A 237 -16.19 -8.73 -25.44
N ALA A 238 -15.97 -9.90 -24.86
CA ALA A 238 -16.48 -11.17 -25.39
C ALA A 238 -18.01 -11.17 -25.45
N ARG A 239 -18.70 -10.73 -24.40
CA ARG A 239 -20.15 -10.60 -24.39
C ARG A 239 -20.67 -9.66 -25.47
N TRP A 240 -20.05 -8.50 -25.63
CA TRP A 240 -20.41 -7.56 -26.69
C TRP A 240 -20.22 -8.19 -28.08
N LEU A 241 -19.07 -8.81 -28.34
CA LEU A 241 -18.79 -9.46 -29.62
C LEU A 241 -19.75 -10.62 -29.91
N GLY A 242 -20.03 -11.47 -28.92
CA GLY A 242 -20.95 -12.59 -29.08
C GLY A 242 -22.38 -12.13 -29.33
N ARG A 243 -22.79 -11.01 -28.74
CA ARG A 243 -24.05 -10.35 -29.08
C ARG A 243 -24.07 -9.90 -30.54
N GLU A 244 -23.05 -9.19 -31.02
CA GLU A 244 -22.99 -8.73 -32.41
C GLU A 244 -23.03 -9.89 -33.42
N ILE A 245 -22.28 -10.98 -33.12
CA ILE A 245 -22.29 -12.20 -33.94
C ILE A 245 -23.69 -12.81 -33.97
N LEU A 246 -24.33 -12.96 -32.80
CA LEU A 246 -25.64 -13.58 -32.71
C LEU A 246 -26.73 -12.74 -33.37
N VAL A 247 -26.68 -11.41 -33.25
CA VAL A 247 -27.61 -10.50 -33.93
C VAL A 247 -27.51 -10.68 -35.45
N HIS A 248 -26.29 -10.66 -35.99
CA HIS A 248 -26.08 -10.85 -37.43
C HIS A 248 -26.63 -12.20 -37.92
N GLU A 249 -26.39 -13.28 -37.16
CA GLU A 249 -26.88 -14.61 -37.54
C GLU A 249 -28.42 -14.69 -37.48
N LEU A 250 -29.04 -14.11 -36.44
CA LEU A 250 -30.50 -14.11 -36.28
C LEU A 250 -31.22 -13.26 -37.33
N GLU A 251 -30.59 -12.18 -37.80
CA GLU A 251 -31.12 -11.38 -38.91
C GLU A 251 -31.30 -12.19 -40.19
N GLU A 252 -30.43 -13.18 -40.47
CA GLU A 252 -30.59 -14.09 -41.61
C GLU A 252 -31.86 -14.97 -41.50
N PHE A 253 -32.29 -15.25 -40.27
CA PHE A 253 -33.51 -15.99 -39.96
C PHE A 253 -34.74 -15.08 -39.75
N GLY A 254 -34.59 -13.75 -39.87
CA GLY A 254 -35.66 -12.78 -39.65
C GLY A 254 -36.07 -12.62 -38.19
N GLU A 255 -35.15 -12.92 -37.26
CA GLU A 255 -35.39 -12.93 -35.82
C GLU A 255 -34.60 -11.81 -35.13
N HIS A 256 -35.18 -11.21 -34.08
CA HIS A 256 -34.49 -10.22 -33.25
C HIS A 256 -34.00 -10.85 -31.94
N LEU A 257 -32.81 -10.46 -31.50
CA LEU A 257 -32.15 -11.09 -30.35
C LEU A 257 -32.99 -11.03 -29.06
N GLU A 258 -33.61 -9.88 -28.76
CA GLU A 258 -34.43 -9.71 -27.55
C GLU A 258 -35.65 -10.64 -27.54
N GLU A 259 -36.26 -10.85 -28.71
CA GLU A 259 -37.42 -11.73 -28.87
C GLU A 259 -37.00 -13.19 -28.86
N TRP A 260 -35.93 -13.52 -29.58
CA TRP A 260 -35.39 -14.87 -29.70
C TRP A 260 -34.94 -15.41 -28.34
N ILE A 261 -34.19 -14.61 -27.57
CA ILE A 261 -33.65 -15.05 -26.28
C ILE A 261 -34.73 -15.24 -25.21
N SER A 262 -35.87 -14.56 -25.38
CA SER A 262 -37.03 -14.65 -24.50
C SER A 262 -37.94 -15.86 -24.81
N LYS A 263 -37.68 -16.60 -25.89
CA LYS A 263 -38.46 -17.80 -26.23
C LYS A 263 -38.27 -18.89 -25.18
N ALA A 264 -39.36 -19.55 -24.81
CA ALA A 264 -39.35 -20.62 -23.80
C ALA A 264 -38.39 -21.77 -24.15
N GLU A 265 -38.24 -22.09 -25.45
CA GLU A 265 -37.33 -23.12 -25.93
C GLU A 265 -35.85 -22.76 -25.69
N VAL A 266 -35.50 -21.48 -25.88
CA VAL A 266 -34.14 -20.96 -25.68
C VAL A 266 -33.81 -20.91 -24.18
N ILE A 267 -34.75 -20.44 -23.36
CA ILE A 267 -34.58 -20.42 -21.90
C ILE A 267 -34.38 -21.84 -21.36
N ALA A 268 -35.20 -22.80 -21.79
CA ALA A 268 -35.07 -24.20 -21.38
C ALA A 268 -33.73 -24.83 -21.83
N ALA A 269 -33.21 -24.44 -23.01
CA ALA A 269 -31.90 -24.88 -23.48
C ALA A 269 -30.75 -24.30 -22.64
N LEU A 270 -30.82 -23.01 -22.30
CA LEU A 270 -29.83 -22.35 -21.43
C LEU A 270 -29.82 -22.94 -20.01
N GLU A 271 -30.99 -23.21 -19.43
CA GLU A 271 -31.11 -23.86 -18.12
C GLU A 271 -30.53 -25.28 -18.12
N LYS A 272 -30.78 -26.06 -19.20
CA LYS A 272 -30.24 -27.42 -19.34
C LYS A 272 -28.71 -27.44 -19.36
N GLU A 273 -28.08 -26.40 -19.89
CA GLU A 273 -26.62 -26.26 -19.91
C GLU A 273 -26.06 -25.46 -18.72
N ASN A 274 -26.93 -25.03 -17.79
CA ASN A 274 -26.57 -24.23 -16.63
C ASN A 274 -25.83 -22.92 -17.00
N LEU A 275 -26.29 -22.26 -18.07
CA LEU A 275 -25.73 -21.01 -18.58
C LEU A 275 -26.68 -19.84 -18.37
N SER A 276 -26.16 -18.69 -17.96
CA SER A 276 -26.90 -17.44 -18.07
C SER A 276 -26.83 -16.88 -19.50
N GLU A 277 -27.76 -16.00 -19.87
CA GLU A 277 -27.66 -15.22 -21.13
C GLU A 277 -26.29 -14.56 -21.29
N LYS A 278 -25.75 -13.98 -20.20
CA LYS A 278 -24.45 -13.32 -20.21
C LYS A 278 -23.33 -14.31 -20.51
N ASP A 279 -23.36 -15.50 -19.90
CA ASP A 279 -22.34 -16.53 -20.11
C ASP A 279 -22.43 -17.09 -21.53
N PHE A 280 -23.63 -17.32 -22.03
CA PHE A 280 -23.88 -17.76 -23.40
C PHE A 280 -23.31 -16.78 -24.44
N LEU A 281 -23.65 -15.49 -24.34
CA LEU A 281 -23.09 -14.45 -25.20
C LEU A 281 -21.56 -14.35 -25.06
N GLN A 282 -21.03 -14.57 -23.87
CA GLN A 282 -19.59 -14.60 -23.65
C GLN A 282 -18.93 -15.78 -24.39
N GLU A 283 -19.54 -16.97 -24.36
CA GLU A 283 -19.01 -18.17 -25.02
C GLU A 283 -19.03 -18.06 -26.55
N ILE A 284 -20.08 -17.47 -27.13
CA ILE A 284 -20.14 -17.14 -28.57
C ILE A 284 -18.99 -16.20 -28.93
N GLY A 285 -18.80 -15.11 -28.19
CA GLY A 285 -17.75 -14.14 -28.47
C GLY A 285 -16.32 -14.70 -28.33
N LEU A 286 -16.14 -15.72 -27.48
CA LEU A 286 -14.90 -16.46 -27.33
C LEU A 286 -14.74 -17.59 -28.35
N ARG A 287 -15.73 -17.82 -29.24
CA ARG A 287 -15.78 -18.94 -30.20
C ARG A 287 -15.60 -20.31 -29.54
N LYS A 288 -16.14 -20.44 -28.32
CA LYS A 288 -16.23 -21.74 -27.64
C LYS A 288 -17.43 -22.56 -28.14
N ARG A 289 -18.33 -21.91 -28.89
CA ARG A 289 -19.51 -22.43 -29.56
C ARG A 289 -19.59 -21.85 -30.96
#